data_AF-A0AAD4CWW2-F1
#
_entry.id   AF-A0AAD4CWW2-F1
#
_cell.length_a   1.000
_cell.length_b   1.000
_cell.length_c   1.000
_cell.angle_alpha   90.00
_cell.angle_beta   90.00
_cell.angle_gamma   90.00
#
_symmetry.space_group_name_H-M   'P 1'
#
loop_
_entity.id
_entity.type
_entity.pdbx_description
1 polymer ?
#
loop_
_entity_poly.entity_id
_entity_poly.type
_entity_poly.pdbx_seq_one_letter_code
_entity_poly.pdbx_strand_id
1 'polypeptide(L)'
;MTAGLCVLQAFKVLKHDYSQAKMVFLERSSARAINSDSLNPPNPSCPVCSVAQATITVDPERATVQNLVEDVLRSQLGYGEDFSLHNDLGTFYDPDLDDNLPKKLFDLGVEDMGFITVLDEDDEPRVNLQLIVLVEKPEASADEKKPISLKTIPEIPRKTTAPKPATPPTNGQSNGASGQGKRKADDASLTNGEDRAKRVASVSVADGDNSQPIVLDEGDGGAILIDD
;
A
#
# COMPACT_ATOMS: atom_id res chain seq x y z
N MET A 1 21.02 -21.29 -4.91
CA MET A 1 20.21 -21.05 -6.14
C MET A 1 19.74 -19.59 -6.22
N THR A 2 19.13 -19.04 -5.16
CA THR A 2 18.61 -17.64 -5.13
C THR A 2 19.62 -16.58 -5.57
N ALA A 3 20.85 -16.58 -5.04
CA ALA A 3 21.87 -15.60 -5.42
C ALA A 3 22.17 -15.58 -6.93
N GLY A 4 22.22 -16.75 -7.57
CA GLY A 4 22.41 -16.85 -9.03
C GLY A 4 21.22 -16.26 -9.80
N LEU A 5 19.99 -16.48 -9.34
CA LEU A 5 18.79 -15.89 -9.93
C LEU A 5 18.75 -14.37 -9.78
N CYS A 6 19.16 -13.84 -8.62
CA CYS A 6 19.29 -12.40 -8.41
C CYS A 6 20.24 -11.76 -9.43
N VAL A 7 21.41 -12.36 -9.65
CA VAL A 7 22.39 -11.88 -10.64
C VAL A 7 21.81 -11.94 -12.06
N LEU A 8 21.12 -13.04 -12.42
CA LEU A 8 20.49 -13.17 -13.74
C LEU A 8 19.39 -12.11 -13.98
N GLN A 9 18.58 -11.77 -12.97
CA GLN A 9 17.61 -10.68 -13.10
C GLN A 9 18.29 -9.30 -13.13
N ALA A 10 19.34 -9.08 -12.35
CA ALA A 10 20.10 -7.84 -12.34
C ALA A 10 20.74 -7.52 -13.71
N PHE A 11 21.23 -8.53 -14.42
CA PHE A 11 21.74 -8.34 -15.80
C PHE A 11 20.70 -7.79 -16.76
N LYS A 12 19.41 -8.10 -16.58
CA LYS A 12 18.33 -7.56 -17.41
C LYS A 12 18.11 -6.08 -17.10
N VAL A 13 18.12 -5.72 -15.83
CA VAL A 13 18.03 -4.31 -15.37
C VAL A 13 19.19 -3.48 -15.92
N LEU A 14 20.43 -3.99 -15.84
CA LEU A 14 21.62 -3.30 -16.35
C LEU A 14 21.62 -3.12 -17.88
N LYS A 15 20.88 -3.96 -18.60
CA LYS A 15 20.66 -3.85 -20.06
C LYS A 15 19.44 -3.00 -20.42
N HIS A 16 18.76 -2.41 -19.44
CA HIS A 16 17.47 -1.74 -19.61
C HIS A 16 16.36 -2.63 -20.20
N ASP A 17 16.48 -3.95 -20.06
CA ASP A 17 15.48 -4.93 -20.51
C ASP A 17 14.53 -5.30 -19.37
N TYR A 18 13.76 -4.31 -18.92
CA TYR A 18 12.79 -4.49 -17.83
C TYR A 18 11.63 -5.42 -18.22
N SER A 19 11.32 -5.51 -19.52
CA SER A 19 10.24 -6.34 -20.05
C SER A 19 10.45 -7.84 -19.79
N GLN A 20 11.71 -8.26 -19.77
CA GLN A 20 12.10 -9.64 -19.51
C GLN A 20 12.38 -9.91 -18.03
N ALA A 21 12.36 -8.89 -17.16
CA ALA A 21 12.46 -9.10 -15.73
C ALA A 21 11.21 -9.82 -15.20
N LYS A 22 11.40 -10.76 -14.27
CA LYS A 22 10.33 -11.62 -13.75
C LYS A 22 10.43 -11.75 -12.23
N MET A 23 9.29 -11.90 -11.57
CA MET A 23 9.23 -12.49 -10.24
C MET A 23 9.58 -13.96 -10.38
N VAL A 24 10.57 -14.45 -9.62
CA VAL A 24 11.01 -15.85 -9.68
C VAL A 24 10.75 -16.53 -8.34
N PHE A 25 10.04 -17.65 -8.39
CA PHE A 25 9.67 -18.46 -7.25
C PHE A 25 10.43 -19.78 -7.28
N LEU A 26 10.94 -20.19 -6.12
CA LEU A 26 11.50 -21.52 -5.92
C LEU A 26 10.42 -22.40 -5.32
N GLU A 27 10.07 -23.48 -6.02
CA GLU A 27 9.03 -24.41 -5.60
C GLU A 27 9.65 -25.73 -5.16
N ARG A 28 9.11 -26.34 -4.11
CA ARG A 28 9.47 -27.71 -3.69
C ARG A 28 8.68 -28.73 -4.51
N SER A 29 8.86 -28.71 -5.83
CA SER A 29 8.21 -29.60 -6.79
C SER A 29 9.26 -30.41 -7.56
N SER A 30 9.00 -31.71 -7.71
CA SER A 30 9.87 -32.61 -8.49
C SER A 30 9.78 -32.35 -10.00
N ALA A 31 8.66 -31.79 -10.48
CA ALA A 31 8.44 -31.50 -11.89
C ALA A 31 8.97 -30.11 -12.31
N ARG A 32 8.97 -29.13 -11.39
CA ARG A 32 9.43 -27.76 -11.66
C ARG A 32 9.98 -27.12 -10.39
N ALA A 33 11.31 -26.97 -10.32
CA ALA A 33 11.97 -26.30 -9.20
C ALA A 33 11.89 -24.77 -9.25
N ILE A 34 11.65 -24.19 -10.45
CA ILE A 34 11.64 -22.74 -10.68
C ILE A 34 10.38 -22.37 -11.46
N ASN A 35 9.60 -21.46 -10.88
CA ASN A 35 8.46 -20.83 -11.52
C ASN A 35 8.69 -19.33 -11.63
N SER A 36 8.00 -18.67 -12.56
CA SER A 36 8.17 -17.23 -12.75
C SER A 36 6.88 -16.57 -13.22
N ASP A 37 6.67 -15.35 -12.77
CA ASP A 37 5.57 -14.50 -13.19
C ASP A 37 6.08 -13.13 -13.67
N SER A 38 5.27 -12.45 -14.47
CA SER A 38 5.56 -11.09 -14.91
C SER A 38 5.50 -10.12 -13.73
N LEU A 39 6.27 -9.03 -13.81
CA LEU A 39 6.18 -7.98 -12.81
C LEU A 39 4.82 -7.29 -12.93
N ASN A 40 4.14 -7.12 -11.80
CA ASN A 40 2.91 -6.34 -11.76
C ASN A 40 3.23 -4.85 -11.90
N PRO A 41 2.33 -4.06 -12.52
CA PRO A 41 2.45 -2.60 -12.49
C PRO A 41 2.33 -2.08 -11.05
N PRO A 42 2.78 -0.85 -10.77
CA PRO A 42 2.54 -0.20 -9.49
C PRO A 42 1.05 -0.23 -9.14
N ASN A 43 0.73 -0.52 -7.88
CA ASN A 43 -0.64 -0.52 -7.40
C ASN A 43 -1.11 0.95 -7.23
N PRO A 44 -2.15 1.40 -7.96
CA PRO A 44 -2.65 2.78 -7.85
C PRO A 44 -3.14 3.15 -6.44
N SER A 45 -3.56 2.16 -5.64
CA SER A 45 -4.01 2.36 -4.26
C SER A 45 -2.88 2.30 -3.22
N CYS A 46 -1.63 2.07 -3.61
CA CYS A 46 -0.53 1.96 -2.65
C CYS A 46 -0.08 3.34 -2.18
N PRO A 47 -0.17 3.69 -0.87
CA PRO A 47 0.18 5.01 -0.36
C PRO A 47 1.68 5.35 -0.48
N VAL A 48 2.51 4.37 -0.83
CA VAL A 48 3.97 4.53 -0.96
C VAL A 48 4.39 4.68 -2.41
N CYS A 49 3.94 3.78 -3.30
CA CYS A 49 4.44 3.73 -4.68
C CYS A 49 3.53 4.40 -5.72
N SER A 50 2.32 4.84 -5.36
CA SER A 50 1.43 5.55 -6.30
C SER A 50 1.61 7.07 -6.28
N VAL A 51 2.57 7.60 -5.52
CA VAL A 51 2.83 9.04 -5.40
C VAL A 51 3.23 9.63 -6.75
N ALA A 52 2.53 10.69 -7.17
CA ALA A 52 2.91 11.48 -8.33
C ALA A 52 4.04 12.45 -7.92
N GLN A 53 4.98 12.73 -8.81
CA GLN A 53 6.09 13.63 -8.54
C GLN A 53 6.10 14.78 -9.53
N ALA A 54 6.39 15.98 -9.04
CA ALA A 54 6.65 17.14 -9.89
C ALA A 54 7.76 18.00 -9.30
N THR A 55 8.35 18.85 -10.13
CA THR A 55 9.40 19.76 -9.70
C THR A 55 8.93 21.20 -9.83
N ILE A 56 9.04 21.95 -8.75
CA ILE A 56 8.76 23.38 -8.71
C ILE A 56 10.06 24.16 -8.54
N THR A 57 10.15 25.32 -9.16
CA THR A 57 11.18 26.32 -8.85
C THR A 57 10.59 27.40 -7.98
N VAL A 58 11.34 27.81 -6.96
CA VAL A 58 10.87 28.66 -5.87
C VAL A 58 11.88 29.78 -5.63
N ASP A 59 11.39 31.01 -5.60
CA ASP A 59 12.12 32.18 -5.11
C ASP A 59 12.02 32.24 -3.58
N PRO A 60 13.13 32.07 -2.83
CA PRO A 60 13.09 31.94 -1.37
C PRO A 60 12.67 33.24 -0.68
N GLU A 61 12.81 34.40 -1.33
CA GLU A 61 12.50 35.68 -0.73
C GLU A 61 11.04 36.09 -0.94
N ARG A 62 10.40 35.61 -2.00
CA ARG A 62 9.06 36.06 -2.43
C ARG A 62 8.00 34.97 -2.38
N ALA A 63 8.36 33.70 -2.48
CA ALA A 63 7.40 32.61 -2.58
C ALA A 63 6.66 32.38 -1.27
N THR A 64 5.34 32.59 -1.31
CA THR A 64 4.44 32.33 -0.19
C THR A 64 3.67 31.03 -0.36
N VAL A 65 3.06 30.54 0.72
CA VAL A 65 2.11 29.41 0.67
C VAL A 65 0.95 29.73 -0.27
N GLN A 66 0.45 30.97 -0.27
CA GLN A 66 -0.62 31.42 -1.16
C GLN A 66 -0.24 31.27 -2.64
N ASN A 67 0.99 31.59 -3.04
CA ASN A 67 1.42 31.38 -4.42
C ASN A 67 1.40 29.89 -4.80
N LEU A 68 1.76 29.00 -3.87
CA LEU A 68 1.75 27.56 -4.14
C LEU A 68 0.30 27.06 -4.31
N VAL A 69 -0.59 27.46 -3.40
CA VAL A 69 -2.00 27.06 -3.39
C VAL A 69 -2.74 27.58 -4.63
N GLU A 70 -2.71 28.89 -4.87
CA GLU A 70 -3.51 29.52 -5.92
C GLU A 70 -2.87 29.37 -7.31
N ASP A 71 -1.60 29.73 -7.45
CA ASP A 71 -0.96 29.84 -8.77
C ASP A 71 -0.53 28.49 -9.34
N VAL A 72 -0.27 27.48 -8.48
CA VAL A 72 0.20 26.16 -8.90
C VAL A 72 -0.87 25.10 -8.71
N LEU A 73 -1.30 24.85 -7.47
CA LEU A 73 -2.19 23.72 -7.17
C LEU A 73 -3.59 23.90 -7.76
N ARG A 74 -4.23 25.04 -7.51
CA ARG A 74 -5.57 25.35 -8.04
C ARG A 74 -5.51 25.71 -9.53
N SER A 75 -4.69 26.68 -9.91
CA SER A 75 -4.67 27.20 -11.28
C SER A 75 -4.10 26.22 -12.31
N GLN A 76 -2.97 25.56 -12.03
CA GLN A 76 -2.27 24.72 -13.02
C GLN A 76 -2.61 23.24 -12.88
N LEU A 77 -2.76 22.73 -11.65
CA LEU A 77 -3.00 21.30 -11.39
C LEU A 77 -4.49 20.96 -11.16
N GLY A 78 -5.35 21.98 -10.99
CA GLY A 78 -6.79 21.81 -10.83
C GLY A 78 -7.19 21.10 -9.54
N TYR A 79 -6.48 21.34 -8.43
CA TYR A 79 -6.92 20.92 -7.11
C TYR A 79 -8.14 21.71 -6.65
N GLY A 80 -9.02 21.07 -5.89
CA GLY A 80 -10.19 21.69 -5.26
C GLY A 80 -9.82 22.48 -4.00
N GLU A 81 -10.75 22.59 -3.07
CA GLU A 81 -10.52 23.24 -1.77
C GLU A 81 -9.99 22.25 -0.72
N ASP A 82 -10.38 20.98 -0.81
CA ASP A 82 -10.09 19.95 0.19
C ASP A 82 -8.73 19.28 -0.03
N PHE A 83 -7.64 19.98 0.32
CA PHE A 83 -6.30 19.39 0.35
C PHE A 83 -5.42 19.99 1.44
N SER A 84 -4.43 19.21 1.87
CA SER A 84 -3.44 19.63 2.88
C SER A 84 -2.01 19.57 2.34
N LEU A 85 -1.14 20.45 2.85
CA LEU A 85 0.28 20.53 2.50
C LEU A 85 1.16 20.17 3.70
N HIS A 86 2.09 19.26 3.45
CA HIS A 86 2.97 18.69 4.46
C HIS A 86 4.43 18.83 4.03
N ASN A 87 5.31 19.08 4.99
CA ASN A 87 6.75 18.92 4.85
C ASN A 87 7.29 18.04 5.99
N ASP A 88 8.61 17.98 6.16
CA ASP A 88 9.24 17.17 7.22
C ASP A 88 8.90 17.66 8.65
N LEU A 89 8.44 18.90 8.81
CA LEU A 89 7.98 19.45 10.10
C LEU A 89 6.50 19.14 10.39
N GLY A 90 5.73 18.76 9.36
CA GLY A 90 4.32 18.41 9.46
C GLY A 90 3.42 19.22 8.53
N THR A 91 2.13 19.28 8.86
CA THR A 91 1.14 20.07 8.13
C THR A 91 1.41 21.56 8.33
N PHE A 92 1.57 22.31 7.25
CA PHE A 92 1.72 23.76 7.30
C PHE A 92 0.58 24.51 6.60
N TYR A 93 -0.31 23.80 5.90
CA TYR A 93 -1.55 24.34 5.34
C TYR A 93 -2.60 23.25 5.22
N ASP A 94 -3.83 23.60 5.58
CA ASP A 94 -5.07 22.90 5.28
C ASP A 94 -6.22 23.93 5.26
N PRO A 95 -7.46 23.59 4.84
CA PRO A 95 -8.56 24.55 4.77
C PRO A 95 -8.95 25.19 6.11
N ASP A 96 -8.65 24.52 7.23
CA ASP A 96 -8.89 25.03 8.58
C ASP A 96 -7.67 25.82 9.15
N LEU A 97 -6.50 25.68 8.52
CA LEU A 97 -5.22 26.30 8.88
C LEU A 97 -4.69 27.20 7.75
N ASP A 98 -5.41 28.29 7.49
CA ASP A 98 -5.11 29.24 6.42
C ASP A 98 -4.22 30.44 6.84
N ASP A 99 -3.95 30.59 8.15
CA ASP A 99 -3.09 31.64 8.73
C ASP A 99 -1.67 31.70 8.14
N ASN A 100 -1.21 30.60 7.52
CA ASN A 100 0.11 30.47 6.92
C ASN A 100 0.15 30.92 5.45
N LEU A 101 -0.99 31.19 4.81
CA LEU A 101 -1.07 31.65 3.41
C LEU A 101 -0.11 32.81 3.07
N PRO A 102 -0.04 33.90 3.87
CA PRO A 102 0.85 35.02 3.56
C PRO A 102 2.33 34.76 3.91
N LYS A 103 2.65 33.67 4.64
CA LYS A 103 4.02 33.37 5.07
C LYS A 103 4.83 32.77 3.94
N LYS A 104 6.15 32.95 3.99
CA LYS A 104 7.06 32.38 2.99
C LYS A 104 7.20 30.88 3.22
N LEU A 105 7.39 30.12 2.13
CA LEU A 105 7.62 28.69 2.22
C LEU A 105 8.87 28.36 3.06
N PHE A 106 9.94 29.14 2.90
CA PHE A 106 11.19 28.96 3.63
C PHE A 106 11.06 29.24 5.13
N ASP A 107 10.16 30.15 5.53
CA ASP A 107 9.89 30.42 6.95
C ASP A 107 9.15 29.26 7.64
N LEU A 108 8.54 28.36 6.85
CA LEU A 108 7.80 27.19 7.32
C LEU A 108 8.62 25.89 7.21
N GLY A 109 9.93 25.99 6.97
CA GLY A 109 10.84 24.83 6.90
C GLY A 109 10.88 24.13 5.54
N VAL A 110 10.47 24.80 4.46
CA VAL A 110 10.75 24.33 3.11
C VAL A 110 12.21 24.64 2.75
N GLU A 111 12.95 23.64 2.28
CA GLU A 111 14.36 23.74 1.94
C GLU A 111 14.63 23.44 0.46
N ASP A 112 15.81 23.82 -0.04
CA ASP A 112 16.25 23.45 -1.39
C ASP A 112 16.43 21.93 -1.48
N MET A 113 16.00 21.33 -2.59
CA MET A 113 15.86 19.89 -2.76
C MET A 113 14.97 19.18 -1.73
N GLY A 114 14.22 19.93 -0.92
CA GLY A 114 13.21 19.41 -0.02
C GLY A 114 11.95 18.94 -0.75
N PHE A 115 11.06 18.32 0.02
CA PHE A 115 9.79 17.80 -0.48
C PHE A 115 8.61 18.49 0.19
N ILE A 116 7.62 18.88 -0.62
CA ILE A 116 6.28 19.25 -0.15
C ILE A 116 5.32 18.16 -0.61
N THR A 117 4.58 17.56 0.30
CA THR A 117 3.57 16.54 -0.02
C THR A 117 2.19 17.17 0.02
N VAL A 118 1.47 17.06 -1.09
CA VAL A 118 0.05 17.43 -1.21
C VAL A 118 -0.79 16.19 -0.99
N LEU A 119 -1.66 16.25 0.01
CA LEU A 119 -2.70 15.26 0.28
C LEU A 119 -4.03 15.78 -0.22
N ASP A 120 -4.62 15.09 -1.20
CA ASP A 120 -5.97 15.35 -1.66
C ASP A 120 -6.97 14.64 -0.75
N GLU A 121 -7.88 15.41 -0.16
CA GLU A 121 -8.87 14.97 0.83
C GLU A 121 -10.32 15.08 0.29
N ASP A 122 -10.47 15.38 -1.01
CA ASP A 122 -11.75 15.35 -1.74
C ASP A 122 -12.36 13.92 -1.75
N ASP A 123 -13.65 13.81 -2.11
CA ASP A 123 -14.43 12.57 -2.21
C ASP A 123 -13.81 11.57 -3.21
N GLU A 124 -13.20 12.09 -4.27
CA GLU A 124 -12.45 11.32 -5.28
C GLU A 124 -10.97 11.72 -5.29
N PRO A 125 -10.21 11.34 -4.23
CA PRO A 125 -8.92 11.92 -3.98
C PRO A 125 -7.89 11.47 -5.00
N ARG A 126 -7.03 12.39 -5.43
CA ARG A 126 -5.83 12.07 -6.19
C ARG A 126 -4.83 11.27 -5.35
N VAL A 127 -3.93 10.58 -6.04
CA VAL A 127 -2.71 10.07 -5.39
C VAL A 127 -1.93 11.25 -4.81
N ASN A 128 -1.18 11.00 -3.73
CA ASN A 128 -0.41 12.06 -3.10
C ASN A 128 0.57 12.64 -4.14
N LEU A 129 0.73 13.95 -4.15
CA LEU A 129 1.67 14.63 -5.04
C LEU A 129 2.87 15.09 -4.21
N GLN A 130 4.06 14.64 -4.58
CA GLN A 130 5.31 15.08 -3.99
C GLN A 130 5.97 16.11 -4.89
N LEU A 131 6.05 17.35 -4.41
CA LEU A 131 6.72 18.46 -5.07
C LEU A 131 8.16 18.52 -4.61
N ILE A 132 9.08 18.44 -5.57
CA ILE A 132 10.51 18.60 -5.38
C ILE A 132 10.83 20.09 -5.54
N VAL A 133 11.38 20.69 -4.50
CA VAL A 133 11.69 22.12 -4.46
C VAL A 133 13.07 22.37 -5.05
N LEU A 134 13.16 23.32 -5.97
CA LEU A 134 14.43 23.83 -6.49
C LEU A 134 14.49 25.34 -6.29
N VAL A 135 15.52 25.81 -5.60
CA VAL A 135 15.71 27.24 -5.36
C VAL A 135 16.28 27.91 -6.61
N GLU A 136 15.56 28.90 -7.12
CA GLU A 136 16.11 29.84 -8.10
C GLU A 136 16.69 31.04 -7.36
N LYS A 137 17.96 31.37 -7.64
CA LYS A 137 18.54 32.60 -7.11
C LYS A 137 17.92 33.81 -7.83
N PRO A 138 17.48 34.85 -7.10
CA PRO A 138 16.93 36.04 -7.71
C PRO A 138 18.02 36.75 -8.54
N GLU A 139 17.84 36.81 -9.86
CA GLU A 139 18.60 37.73 -10.70
C GLU A 139 17.96 39.13 -10.65
N ALA A 140 18.74 40.19 -10.85
CA ALA A 140 18.31 41.59 -10.68
C ALA A 140 17.12 42.04 -11.57
N SER A 141 16.62 41.19 -12.46
CA SER A 141 15.42 41.38 -13.29
C SER A 141 14.23 40.51 -12.84
N ALA A 142 14.22 40.00 -11.60
CA ALA A 142 13.26 39.02 -11.11
C ALA A 142 11.84 39.55 -10.83
N ASP A 143 11.60 40.87 -10.87
CA ASP A 143 10.27 41.43 -10.55
C ASP A 143 9.16 40.95 -11.48
N GLU A 144 9.48 40.58 -12.74
CA GLU A 144 8.50 40.06 -13.70
C GLU A 144 8.27 38.54 -13.60
N LYS A 145 9.16 37.78 -12.92
CA LYS A 145 9.01 36.32 -12.79
C LYS A 145 8.06 35.97 -11.65
N LYS A 146 7.25 34.93 -11.86
CA LYS A 146 6.39 34.35 -10.82
C LYS A 146 7.27 33.80 -9.68
N PRO A 147 6.90 34.01 -8.40
CA PRO A 147 7.66 33.50 -7.26
C PRO A 147 7.77 31.97 -7.22
N ILE A 148 6.81 31.27 -7.81
CA ILE A 148 6.82 29.81 -7.94
C ILE A 148 6.47 29.45 -9.39
N SER A 149 7.22 28.51 -9.96
CA SER A 149 6.93 27.96 -11.28
C SER A 149 7.00 26.43 -11.30
N LEU A 150 6.11 25.80 -12.06
CA LEU A 150 6.10 24.36 -12.24
C LEU A 150 6.89 24.01 -13.50
N LYS A 151 7.87 23.10 -13.42
CA LYS A 151 8.69 22.73 -14.59
C LYS A 151 7.91 21.95 -15.65
N THR A 152 7.12 20.99 -15.20
CA THR A 152 6.31 20.11 -16.05
C THR A 152 5.02 19.77 -15.30
N ILE A 153 3.90 19.77 -16.01
CA ILE A 153 2.61 19.33 -15.44
C ILE A 153 2.65 17.79 -15.34
N PRO A 154 2.63 17.22 -14.12
CA PRO A 154 2.55 15.78 -13.95
C PRO A 154 1.15 15.26 -14.29
N GLU A 155 1.08 14.01 -14.72
CA GLU A 155 -0.18 13.26 -14.67
C GLU A 155 -0.38 12.78 -13.23
N ILE A 156 -1.50 13.15 -12.60
CA ILE A 156 -1.83 12.81 -11.22
C ILE A 156 -3.07 11.91 -11.22
N PRO A 157 -2.90 10.57 -11.18
CA PRO A 157 -4.02 9.65 -11.15
C PRO A 157 -4.93 9.85 -9.94
N ARG A 158 -6.22 9.53 -10.08
CA ARG A 158 -7.12 9.38 -8.94
C ARG A 158 -6.87 8.06 -8.22
N LYS A 159 -6.97 8.06 -6.89
CA LYS A 159 -6.96 6.83 -6.09
C LYS A 159 -8.18 6.02 -6.53
N THR A 160 -7.97 4.77 -6.92
CA THR A 160 -9.09 3.88 -7.20
C THR A 160 -9.84 3.61 -5.91
N THR A 161 -11.08 4.05 -5.82
CA THR A 161 -11.96 3.75 -4.69
C THR A 161 -12.12 2.24 -4.61
N ALA A 162 -11.67 1.63 -3.51
CA ALA A 162 -11.94 0.22 -3.29
C ALA A 162 -13.47 0.04 -3.30
N PRO A 163 -14.02 -0.93 -4.06
CA PRO A 163 -15.46 -1.15 -4.06
C PRO A 163 -15.92 -1.39 -2.62
N LYS A 164 -16.81 -0.52 -2.14
CA LYS A 164 -17.44 -0.66 -0.82
C LYS A 164 -17.98 -2.08 -0.73
N PRO A 165 -17.64 -2.86 0.32
CA PRO A 165 -18.20 -4.20 0.48
C PRO A 165 -19.72 -4.08 0.38
N ALA A 166 -20.32 -4.74 -0.62
CA ALA A 166 -21.76 -4.77 -0.77
C ALA A 166 -22.34 -5.32 0.53
N THR A 167 -23.07 -4.49 1.28
CA THR A 167 -23.91 -4.97 2.38
C THR A 167 -24.82 -6.05 1.79
N PRO A 168 -24.76 -7.30 2.28
CA PRO A 168 -25.65 -8.33 1.77
C PRO A 168 -27.10 -7.86 2.01
N PRO A 169 -28.01 -8.02 1.02
CA PRO A 169 -29.40 -7.65 1.21
C PRO A 169 -29.98 -8.49 2.35
N THR A 170 -30.33 -7.84 3.46
CA THR A 170 -31.14 -8.45 4.51
C THR A 170 -32.57 -8.54 4.00
N ASN A 171 -32.89 -9.62 3.28
CA ASN A 171 -34.27 -9.95 2.96
C ASN A 171 -34.95 -10.42 4.24
N GLY A 172 -35.73 -9.52 4.85
CA GLY A 172 -36.63 -9.83 5.93
C GLY A 172 -37.78 -10.69 5.43
N GLN A 173 -37.76 -11.98 5.77
CA GLN A 173 -38.95 -12.83 5.70
C GLN A 173 -39.10 -13.54 7.04
N SER A 174 -40.04 -13.05 7.85
CA SER A 174 -40.50 -13.73 9.04
C SER A 174 -41.38 -14.92 8.64
N ASN A 175 -40.98 -16.14 9.02
CA ASN A 175 -41.85 -17.16 9.61
C ASN A 175 -41.08 -18.43 9.98
N GLY A 176 -41.22 -18.88 11.24
CA GLY A 176 -41.21 -20.30 11.60
C GLY A 176 -39.91 -20.93 12.13
N ALA A 177 -39.76 -20.87 13.46
CA ALA A 177 -38.96 -21.70 14.39
C ALA A 177 -38.12 -22.90 13.87
N SER A 178 -36.78 -22.84 14.09
CA SER A 178 -36.03 -23.76 14.95
C SER A 178 -34.52 -23.54 14.83
N GLY A 179 -33.81 -23.55 15.98
CA GLY A 179 -32.39 -23.91 16.04
C GLY A 179 -31.37 -22.77 16.21
N GLN A 180 -31.12 -22.43 17.47
CA GLN A 180 -29.84 -22.04 18.08
C GLN A 180 -28.96 -20.97 17.40
N GLY A 181 -28.81 -19.87 18.14
CA GLY A 181 -28.08 -18.67 17.76
C GLY A 181 -26.58 -18.85 17.55
N LYS A 182 -26.09 -18.06 16.59
CA LYS A 182 -24.69 -17.65 16.46
C LYS A 182 -24.28 -16.95 17.77
N ARG A 183 -23.24 -17.46 18.44
CA ARG A 183 -22.68 -16.80 19.63
C ARG A 183 -22.10 -15.45 19.22
N LYS A 184 -22.48 -14.39 19.95
CA LYS A 184 -21.81 -13.08 19.93
C LYS A 184 -20.39 -13.25 20.48
N ALA A 185 -19.45 -12.45 19.99
CA ALA A 185 -18.03 -12.51 20.30
C ALA A 185 -17.62 -11.96 21.69
N ASP A 186 -18.58 -11.73 22.60
CA ASP A 186 -18.32 -11.09 23.91
C ASP A 186 -18.20 -12.06 25.09
N ASP A 187 -18.17 -13.38 24.87
CA ASP A 187 -18.11 -14.37 25.96
C ASP A 187 -16.92 -15.36 25.84
N ALA A 188 -15.80 -14.88 25.29
CA ALA A 188 -14.55 -15.63 25.24
C ALA A 188 -13.77 -15.47 26.54
N SER A 189 -14.22 -16.15 27.62
CA SER A 189 -13.34 -16.40 28.76
C SER A 189 -12.26 -17.41 28.36
N LEU A 190 -10.99 -17.00 28.45
CA LEU A 190 -9.83 -17.82 28.14
C LEU A 190 -9.66 -18.90 29.22
N THR A 191 -10.15 -20.12 28.97
CA THR A 191 -9.71 -21.28 29.74
C THR A 191 -8.55 -21.94 28.99
N ASN A 192 -7.39 -21.95 29.64
CA ASN A 192 -6.18 -22.60 29.15
C ASN A 192 -6.47 -24.06 28.81
N GLY A 193 -5.95 -24.48 27.66
CA GLY A 193 -6.25 -25.76 27.05
C GLY A 193 -5.71 -26.93 27.86
N GLU A 194 -6.64 -27.73 28.35
CA GLU A 194 -6.50 -29.18 28.49
C GLU A 194 -7.76 -29.77 27.85
N ASP A 195 -7.63 -30.87 27.11
CA ASP A 195 -8.69 -31.56 26.36
C ASP A 195 -9.14 -30.95 25.03
N ARG A 196 -8.25 -30.97 24.03
CA ARG A 196 -8.68 -31.05 22.63
C ARG A 196 -8.48 -32.47 22.10
N ALA A 197 -9.43 -33.35 22.42
CA ALA A 197 -9.58 -34.61 21.73
C ALA A 197 -9.73 -34.36 20.22
N LYS A 198 -8.78 -34.86 19.44
CA LYS A 198 -8.82 -34.84 17.97
C LYS A 198 -10.09 -35.57 17.52
N ARG A 199 -10.94 -34.88 16.76
CA ARG A 199 -12.01 -35.51 15.98
C ARG A 199 -11.35 -36.33 14.87
N VAL A 200 -11.31 -37.65 15.03
CA VAL A 200 -10.95 -38.59 13.98
C VAL A 200 -12.25 -39.05 13.32
N ALA A 201 -12.23 -39.16 11.99
CA ALA A 201 -13.34 -39.64 11.19
C ALA A 201 -13.82 -41.01 11.69
N SER A 202 -15.14 -41.16 11.82
CA SER A 202 -15.79 -42.41 12.20
C SER A 202 -15.59 -43.46 11.11
N VAL A 203 -14.60 -44.33 11.29
CA VAL A 203 -14.56 -45.65 10.64
C VAL A 203 -14.82 -46.68 11.73
N SER A 204 -15.89 -47.44 11.56
CA SER A 204 -16.31 -48.51 12.47
C SER A 204 -15.24 -49.60 12.51
N VAL A 205 -14.55 -49.74 13.64
CA VAL A 205 -13.64 -50.87 13.87
C VAL A 205 -14.43 -51.95 14.61
N ALA A 206 -14.59 -53.10 13.95
CA ALA A 206 -15.10 -54.32 14.57
C ALA A 206 -14.08 -54.85 15.59
N ASP A 207 -14.60 -55.39 16.70
CA ASP A 207 -13.85 -55.99 17.80
C ASP A 207 -12.70 -56.91 17.31
N GLY A 208 -11.48 -56.60 17.73
CA GLY A 208 -10.28 -57.39 17.48
C GLY A 208 -9.47 -57.53 18.78
N ASP A 209 -9.21 -58.78 19.15
CA ASP A 209 -8.67 -59.26 20.43
C ASP A 209 -7.32 -58.63 20.84
N ASN A 210 -7.13 -58.47 22.15
CA ASN A 210 -6.20 -57.57 22.83
C ASN A 210 -4.74 -58.06 22.87
N SER A 211 -4.23 -58.61 21.75
CA SER A 211 -2.95 -59.32 21.70
C SER A 211 -1.87 -58.69 20.81
N GLN A 212 -2.15 -57.56 20.16
CA GLN A 212 -1.14 -56.80 19.39
C GLN A 212 -1.35 -55.28 19.54
N PRO A 213 -0.68 -54.61 20.49
CA PRO A 213 -0.70 -53.15 20.52
C PRO A 213 0.12 -52.59 19.36
N ILE A 214 -0.45 -51.63 18.62
CA ILE A 214 0.30 -50.85 17.61
C ILE A 214 1.25 -49.92 18.37
N VAL A 215 2.54 -50.24 18.34
CA VAL A 215 3.61 -49.38 18.87
C VAL A 215 3.99 -48.36 17.80
N LEU A 216 3.72 -47.07 18.07
CA LEU A 216 4.21 -45.97 17.25
C LEU A 216 5.55 -45.52 17.83
N ASP A 217 6.65 -45.94 17.21
CA ASP A 217 7.99 -45.48 17.57
C ASP A 217 8.29 -44.18 16.80
N GLU A 218 8.64 -43.10 17.51
CA GLU A 218 8.96 -41.78 16.94
C GLU A 218 10.40 -41.74 16.39
N GLY A 219 10.71 -42.67 15.49
CA GLY A 219 11.99 -42.77 14.78
C GLY A 219 11.89 -42.28 13.33
N ASP A 220 12.82 -41.41 12.96
CA ASP A 220 12.99 -40.70 11.68
C ASP A 220 12.68 -41.56 10.41
N GLY A 221 11.79 -41.05 9.53
CA GLY A 221 11.80 -41.37 8.09
C GLY A 221 11.07 -42.62 7.55
N GLY A 222 9.94 -43.05 8.12
CA GLY A 222 9.14 -44.16 7.56
C GLY A 222 8.11 -43.75 6.50
N ALA A 223 8.27 -44.16 5.23
CA ALA A 223 7.25 -44.00 4.19
C ALA A 223 6.08 -44.98 4.38
N ILE A 224 4.84 -44.50 4.27
CA ILE A 224 3.63 -45.32 4.29
C ILE A 224 3.39 -45.85 2.88
N LEU A 225 3.48 -47.16 2.71
CA LEU A 225 3.03 -47.85 1.51
C LEU A 225 1.60 -48.35 1.74
N ILE A 226 0.72 -48.09 0.78
CA ILE A 226 -0.64 -48.62 0.73
C ILE A 226 -0.65 -49.63 -0.42
N ASP A 227 -0.87 -50.91 -0.12
CA ASP A 227 -1.11 -51.93 -1.14
C ASP A 227 -2.50 -51.74 -1.78
N ASP A 228 -2.60 -52.07 -3.08
CA ASP A 228 -3.79 -51.94 -3.93
C ASP A 228 -5.07 -52.61 -3.38
#